data_AF-K1UQA4-F1
#
_entry.id   AF-K1UQA4-F1
#
_cell.length_a   1.000
_cell.length_b   1.000
_cell.length_c   1.000
_cell.angle_alpha   90.00
_cell.angle_beta   90.00
_cell.angle_gamma   90.00
#
_symmetry.space_group_name_H-M   'P 1'
#
loop_
_entity.id
_entity.type
_entity.pdbx_description
1 polymer ?
#
loop_
_entity_poly.entity_id
_entity_poly.type
_entity_poly.pdbx_seq_one_letter_code
_entity_poly.pdbx_strand_id
1 'polypeptide(L)'
;KALGTFSFKGSYPSVTGNSSVAYALCNHADKKYQTEADVAAPYWQSSLTSAFAFVEVEKPAAAIKTVETAYKLTPAIVGSNADLLTLSFDGLTHVTVMSDADAYIANEKGERVKDVTFTPVTGKDNQFTVALTDLAKASYQLVIPEGTFHYEKNNKEVKTQAIKESFTIGKGGSPEDPNLKSDYSIYQMLPDISGFVKDVALNGFMIKNIGYYDGLVANPDREVRLAVYDNNKTIRTGHFESYVDPEDPTTPTLLLVFDTPIREGELKANSYAIVILQGTFGDTNFGKFLEDKTTTQASDCHTNPRMTITIEVDNDKATGIEHVVNSTEKNNVIYDVQGRKVKQMNRSGIYIVNGKKFVKK
;
A
#
# COMPACT_ATOMS: atom_id res chain seq x y z
N LYS A 1 -12.26 57.93 -23.91
CA LYS A 1 -12.20 57.76 -25.38
C LYS A 1 -13.61 57.93 -25.93
N ALA A 2 -13.83 58.70 -26.99
CA ALA A 2 -15.17 58.87 -27.57
C ALA A 2 -15.71 57.51 -28.03
N LEU A 3 -16.87 57.10 -27.54
CA LEU A 3 -17.51 55.80 -27.85
C LEU A 3 -18.21 55.79 -29.24
N GLY A 4 -17.82 56.70 -30.14
CA GLY A 4 -18.35 56.81 -31.50
C GLY A 4 -19.58 57.71 -31.64
N THR A 5 -19.95 57.99 -32.88
CA THR A 5 -21.19 58.65 -33.29
C THR A 5 -22.29 57.60 -33.46
N PHE A 6 -23.37 57.70 -32.69
CA PHE A 6 -24.53 56.81 -32.81
C PHE A 6 -25.58 57.42 -33.73
N SER A 7 -26.03 56.65 -34.73
CA SER A 7 -27.11 57.02 -35.64
C SER A 7 -28.41 56.35 -35.20
N PHE A 8 -29.46 57.13 -34.99
CA PHE A 8 -30.80 56.65 -34.67
C PHE A 8 -31.75 56.97 -35.81
N LYS A 9 -32.59 55.99 -36.21
CA LYS A 9 -33.65 56.16 -37.20
C LYS A 9 -34.95 56.55 -36.48
N GLY A 10 -35.50 57.72 -36.80
CA GLY A 10 -36.80 58.19 -36.29
C GLY A 10 -37.75 58.56 -37.43
N SER A 11 -39.05 58.69 -37.15
CA SER A 11 -40.03 59.22 -38.08
C SER A 11 -40.74 60.45 -37.49
N TYR A 12 -40.89 61.51 -38.27
CA TYR A 12 -41.63 62.71 -37.87
C TYR A 12 -42.86 62.93 -38.78
N PRO A 13 -43.96 63.51 -38.25
CA PRO A 13 -45.13 63.79 -39.06
C PRO A 13 -44.87 64.97 -40.00
N SER A 14 -45.08 64.78 -41.30
CA SER A 14 -45.21 65.90 -42.24
C SER A 14 -46.53 66.63 -42.03
N VAL A 15 -46.52 67.94 -42.22
CA VAL A 15 -47.71 68.79 -42.29
C VAL A 15 -48.70 68.33 -43.39
N THR A 16 -48.25 67.48 -44.32
CA THR A 16 -49.03 66.92 -45.45
C THR A 16 -49.53 65.48 -45.24
N GLY A 17 -49.36 64.89 -44.06
CA GLY A 17 -50.00 63.61 -43.69
C GLY A 17 -49.18 62.33 -43.99
N ASN A 18 -48.03 62.42 -44.67
CA ASN A 18 -47.09 61.31 -44.82
C ASN A 18 -45.93 61.46 -43.84
N SER A 19 -45.65 60.44 -43.01
CA SER A 19 -44.52 60.43 -42.09
C SER A 19 -43.18 60.33 -42.84
N SER A 20 -42.26 61.26 -42.60
CA SER A 20 -40.89 61.24 -43.13
C SER A 20 -39.94 60.58 -42.12
N VAL A 21 -38.90 59.91 -42.60
CA VAL A 21 -37.85 59.30 -41.77
C VAL A 21 -36.65 60.24 -41.72
N ALA A 22 -36.09 60.45 -40.54
CA ALA A 22 -34.85 61.20 -40.35
C ALA A 22 -33.85 60.40 -39.53
N TYR A 23 -32.56 60.61 -39.79
CA TYR A 23 -31.48 60.12 -38.94
C TYR A 23 -30.97 61.25 -38.03
N ALA A 24 -30.68 60.91 -36.78
CA ALA A 24 -30.01 61.80 -35.85
C ALA A 24 -28.68 61.18 -35.39
N LEU A 25 -27.61 61.95 -35.51
CA LEU A 25 -26.27 61.62 -35.00
C LEU A 25 -26.07 62.33 -33.67
N CYS A 26 -25.88 61.58 -32.59
CA CYS A 26 -25.55 62.15 -31.29
C CYS A 26 -24.03 62.18 -31.10
N ASN A 27 -23.49 63.37 -30.79
CA ASN A 27 -22.13 63.52 -30.32
C ASN A 27 -22.15 63.70 -28.80
N HIS A 28 -21.73 62.66 -28.09
CA HIS A 28 -21.72 62.63 -26.64
C HIS A 28 -20.68 63.58 -26.01
N ALA A 29 -19.57 63.87 -26.70
CA ALA A 29 -18.55 64.78 -26.19
C ALA A 29 -19.05 66.23 -26.18
N ASP A 30 -19.76 66.62 -27.22
CA ASP A 30 -20.23 68.01 -27.41
C ASP A 30 -21.67 68.24 -26.93
N LYS A 31 -22.35 67.19 -26.46
CA LYS A 31 -23.79 67.19 -26.06
C LYS A 31 -24.70 67.78 -27.13
N LYS A 32 -24.36 67.59 -28.40
CA LYS A 32 -25.11 68.08 -29.56
C LYS A 32 -25.59 66.91 -30.41
N TYR A 33 -26.73 67.10 -31.06
CA TYR A 33 -27.19 66.21 -32.11
C TYR A 33 -27.12 66.92 -33.47
N GLN A 34 -26.86 66.15 -34.53
CA GLN A 34 -27.02 66.59 -35.91
C GLN A 34 -28.13 65.78 -36.55
N THR A 35 -28.96 66.44 -37.36
CA THR A 35 -30.03 65.82 -38.14
C THR A 35 -30.07 66.45 -39.53
N GLU A 36 -31.00 66.01 -40.38
CA GLU A 36 -31.14 66.50 -41.75
C GLU A 36 -31.46 68.01 -41.77
N ALA A 37 -30.97 68.72 -42.79
CA ALA A 37 -30.90 70.18 -42.79
C ALA A 37 -32.27 70.88 -42.78
N ASP A 38 -33.32 70.19 -43.20
CA ASP A 38 -34.72 70.64 -43.23
C ASP A 38 -35.50 70.30 -41.94
N VAL A 39 -34.88 69.63 -40.97
CA VAL A 39 -35.49 69.26 -39.69
C VAL A 39 -35.02 70.20 -38.59
N ALA A 40 -35.86 71.19 -38.25
CA ALA A 40 -35.53 72.21 -37.24
C ALA A 40 -35.39 71.66 -35.80
N ALA A 41 -36.11 70.58 -35.47
CA ALA A 41 -35.97 69.85 -34.21
C ALA A 41 -36.56 68.43 -34.33
N PRO A 42 -35.87 67.38 -33.87
CA PRO A 42 -36.41 66.03 -33.90
C PRO A 42 -37.56 65.88 -32.88
N TYR A 43 -38.73 65.42 -33.35
CA TYR A 43 -39.89 65.13 -32.51
C TYR A 43 -39.98 63.62 -32.26
N TRP A 44 -39.76 63.19 -31.02
CA TRP A 44 -39.84 61.78 -30.63
C TRP A 44 -41.21 61.49 -30.01
N GLN A 45 -42.06 60.73 -30.69
CA GLN A 45 -43.29 60.21 -30.08
C GLN A 45 -42.96 59.07 -29.10
N SER A 46 -43.71 58.99 -28.01
CA SER A 46 -43.51 58.06 -26.88
C SER A 46 -43.51 56.57 -27.25
N SER A 47 -43.93 56.22 -28.47
CA SER A 47 -43.98 54.86 -28.98
C SER A 47 -42.67 54.35 -29.62
N LEU A 48 -41.65 55.20 -29.78
CA LEU A 48 -40.37 54.83 -30.44
C LEU A 48 -39.10 55.30 -29.71
N THR A 49 -39.12 55.43 -28.38
CA THR A 49 -37.92 55.80 -27.62
C THR A 49 -37.22 54.56 -27.06
N SER A 50 -36.22 54.05 -27.78
CA SER A 50 -35.20 53.15 -27.19
C SER A 50 -34.00 53.99 -26.75
N ALA A 51 -34.15 54.74 -25.66
CA ALA A 51 -33.01 55.41 -25.05
C ALA A 51 -32.17 54.36 -24.30
N PHE A 52 -30.97 54.07 -24.77
CA PHE A 52 -29.99 53.28 -24.03
C PHE A 52 -28.90 54.19 -23.46
N ALA A 53 -28.46 53.90 -22.26
CA ALA A 53 -27.31 54.53 -21.62
C ALA A 53 -26.16 53.52 -21.59
N PHE A 54 -24.96 53.96 -21.97
CA PHE A 54 -23.74 53.21 -21.69
C PHE A 54 -23.28 53.59 -20.29
N VAL A 55 -23.17 52.60 -19.42
CA VAL A 55 -22.53 52.74 -18.11
C VAL A 55 -21.09 52.23 -18.27
N GLU A 56 -20.12 53.02 -17.83
CA GLU A 56 -18.75 52.56 -17.72
C GLU A 56 -18.71 51.45 -16.67
N VAL A 57 -18.34 50.24 -17.09
CA VAL A 57 -18.13 49.10 -16.21
C VAL A 57 -16.64 48.81 -16.13
N GLU A 58 -16.18 48.33 -14.97
CA GLU A 58 -14.80 47.87 -14.86
C GLU A 58 -14.51 46.79 -15.92
N LYS A 59 -13.35 46.94 -16.58
CA LYS A 59 -12.86 45.93 -17.51
C LYS A 59 -12.75 44.60 -16.75
N PRO A 60 -13.32 43.49 -17.26
CA PRO A 60 -13.14 42.18 -16.65
C PRO A 60 -11.64 41.92 -16.49
N ALA A 61 -11.23 41.53 -15.27
CA ALA A 61 -9.85 41.13 -15.02
C ALA A 61 -9.45 40.06 -16.05
N ALA A 62 -8.27 40.21 -16.65
CA ALA A 62 -7.79 39.21 -17.59
C ALA A 62 -7.70 37.86 -16.86
N ALA A 63 -8.25 36.80 -17.44
CA ALA A 63 -8.21 35.48 -16.83
C ALA A 63 -6.76 35.07 -16.54
N ILE A 64 -6.48 34.76 -15.27
CA ILE A 64 -5.18 34.24 -14.82
C ILE A 64 -4.95 32.91 -15.55
N LYS A 65 -3.80 32.79 -16.21
CA LYS A 65 -3.50 31.61 -17.02
C LYS A 65 -3.04 30.45 -16.13
N THR A 66 -3.56 29.25 -16.40
CA THR A 66 -3.02 28.01 -15.86
C THR A 66 -1.75 27.63 -16.61
N VAL A 67 -0.70 27.25 -15.87
CA VAL A 67 0.58 26.84 -16.44
C VAL A 67 1.00 25.51 -15.82
N GLU A 68 1.56 24.62 -16.64
CA GLU A 68 2.30 23.46 -16.17
C GLU A 68 3.56 23.93 -15.44
N THR A 69 3.58 23.71 -14.13
CA THR A 69 4.63 24.19 -13.23
C THR A 69 5.40 22.99 -12.72
N ALA A 70 6.71 22.98 -12.93
CA ALA A 70 7.58 21.95 -12.37
C ALA A 70 7.57 22.05 -10.84
N TYR A 71 7.39 20.90 -10.18
CA TYR A 71 7.38 20.77 -8.73
C TYR A 71 8.14 19.51 -8.31
N LYS A 72 8.41 19.39 -7.02
CA LYS A 72 8.96 18.20 -6.40
C LYS A 72 8.31 17.95 -5.05
N LEU A 73 7.90 16.72 -4.77
CA LEU A 73 7.43 16.28 -3.47
C LEU A 73 8.46 15.35 -2.85
N THR A 74 8.98 15.68 -1.67
CA THR A 74 10.01 14.88 -0.99
C THR A 74 9.77 14.73 0.51
N PRO A 75 10.14 13.59 1.12
CA PRO A 75 10.54 12.35 0.46
C PRO A 75 9.31 11.61 -0.10
N ALA A 76 9.51 10.73 -1.08
CA ALA A 76 8.43 9.85 -1.58
C ALA A 76 8.01 8.78 -0.55
N ILE A 77 8.90 8.43 0.38
CA ILE A 77 8.67 7.48 1.47
C ILE A 77 9.11 8.15 2.77
N VAL A 78 8.20 8.26 3.73
CA VAL A 78 8.51 8.72 5.09
C VAL A 78 8.52 7.53 6.05
N GLY A 79 9.27 7.65 7.16
CA GLY A 79 9.36 6.59 8.16
C GLY A 79 8.09 6.49 9.01
N SER A 80 7.51 7.65 9.35
CA SER A 80 6.35 7.75 10.22
C SER A 80 5.44 8.91 9.83
N ASN A 81 4.26 8.96 10.45
CA ASN A 81 3.33 10.07 10.30
C ASN A 81 3.72 11.34 11.09
N ALA A 82 4.82 11.28 11.87
CA ALA A 82 5.43 12.44 12.51
C ALA A 82 6.38 13.20 11.56
N ASP A 83 6.79 12.56 10.46
CA ASP A 83 7.58 13.20 9.41
C ASP A 83 6.71 14.15 8.57
N LEU A 84 7.37 15.02 7.80
CA LEU A 84 6.73 15.97 6.91
C LEU A 84 7.09 15.66 5.45
N LEU A 85 6.15 15.96 4.55
CA LEU A 85 6.48 16.12 3.13
C LEU A 85 6.85 17.57 2.87
N THR A 86 7.75 17.79 1.93
CA THR A 86 8.12 19.10 1.40
C THR A 86 7.75 19.15 -0.08
N LEU A 87 6.86 20.07 -0.44
CA LEU A 87 6.55 20.45 -1.81
C LEU A 87 7.43 21.65 -2.18
N SER A 88 8.21 21.53 -3.26
CA SER A 88 9.06 22.61 -3.75
C SER A 88 8.79 22.96 -5.22
N PHE A 89 8.93 24.25 -5.53
CA PHE A 89 8.87 24.78 -6.89
C PHE A 89 10.23 25.39 -7.26
N ASP A 90 11.23 24.54 -7.47
CA ASP A 90 12.65 24.94 -7.55
C ASP A 90 12.97 25.95 -8.67
N GLY A 91 12.15 25.99 -9.73
CA GLY A 91 12.27 26.96 -10.83
C GLY A 91 11.67 28.34 -10.54
N LEU A 92 11.08 28.54 -9.36
CA LEU A 92 10.38 29.76 -8.97
C LEU A 92 11.05 30.38 -7.73
N THR A 93 11.09 31.70 -7.67
CA THR A 93 11.65 32.44 -6.52
C THR A 93 10.63 32.64 -5.40
N HIS A 94 9.35 32.77 -5.76
CA HIS A 94 8.25 33.01 -4.84
C HIS A 94 6.98 32.35 -5.36
N VAL A 95 6.22 31.74 -4.47
CA VAL A 95 4.91 31.15 -4.74
C VAL A 95 3.98 31.50 -3.59
N THR A 96 2.73 31.83 -3.91
CA THR A 96 1.69 32.14 -2.92
C THR A 96 0.66 31.02 -2.90
N VAL A 97 0.23 30.59 -1.70
CA VAL A 97 -0.89 29.66 -1.52
C VAL A 97 -2.18 30.46 -1.43
N MET A 98 -3.19 30.07 -2.20
CA MET A 98 -4.50 30.71 -2.17
C MET A 98 -5.30 30.29 -0.93
N SER A 99 -6.06 31.22 -0.35
CA SER A 99 -6.79 30.98 0.90
C SER A 99 -7.97 30.01 0.78
N ASP A 100 -8.45 29.77 -0.44
CA ASP A 100 -9.52 28.82 -0.79
C ASP A 100 -8.98 27.48 -1.31
N ALA A 101 -7.69 27.20 -1.08
CA ALA A 101 -7.06 25.94 -1.46
C ALA A 101 -7.75 24.73 -0.81
N ASP A 102 -8.41 23.90 -1.62
CA ASP A 102 -9.02 22.64 -1.19
C ASP A 102 -8.11 21.43 -1.46
N ALA A 103 -6.85 21.52 -1.02
CA ALA A 103 -5.90 20.42 -1.13
C ALA A 103 -6.18 19.34 -0.07
N TYR A 104 -5.95 18.08 -0.44
CA TYR A 104 -6.23 16.95 0.44
C TYR A 104 -5.33 15.76 0.16
N ILE A 105 -5.28 14.83 1.11
CA ILE A 105 -4.65 13.52 0.97
C ILE A 105 -5.74 12.48 0.73
N ALA A 106 -5.54 11.65 -0.29
CA ALA A 106 -6.40 10.54 -0.64
C ALA A 106 -5.73 9.19 -0.32
N ASN A 107 -6.52 8.19 0.06
CA ASN A 107 -6.06 6.80 0.18
C ASN A 107 -5.92 6.13 -1.21
N GLU A 108 -5.47 4.86 -1.24
CA GLU A 108 -5.32 4.09 -2.48
C GLU A 108 -6.63 3.91 -3.28
N LYS A 109 -7.79 4.07 -2.65
CA LYS A 109 -9.11 4.03 -3.31
C LYS A 109 -9.51 5.38 -3.90
N GLY A 110 -8.70 6.42 -3.72
CA GLY A 110 -8.98 7.79 -4.15
C GLY A 110 -9.92 8.55 -3.21
N GLU A 111 -10.22 8.00 -2.03
CA GLU A 111 -11.10 8.64 -1.04
C GLU A 111 -10.30 9.67 -0.25
N ARG A 112 -10.85 10.88 -0.07
CA ARG A 112 -10.27 11.93 0.78
C ARG A 112 -10.25 11.46 2.23
N VAL A 113 -9.05 11.40 2.81
CA VAL A 113 -8.84 10.97 4.21
C VAL A 113 -8.33 12.08 5.12
N LYS A 114 -7.75 13.14 4.56
CA LYS A 114 -7.23 14.26 5.34
C LYS A 114 -7.15 15.55 4.51
N ASP A 115 -7.49 16.67 5.12
CA ASP A 115 -7.32 18.00 4.53
C ASP A 115 -5.88 18.48 4.66
N VAL A 116 -5.38 19.20 3.66
CA VAL A 116 -3.99 19.66 3.61
C VAL A 116 -3.91 21.15 3.88
N THR A 117 -3.13 21.48 4.90
CA THR A 117 -2.64 22.85 5.12
C THR A 117 -1.17 22.91 4.71
N PHE A 118 -0.83 23.89 3.89
CA PHE A 118 0.55 24.16 3.49
C PHE A 118 1.20 25.13 4.46
N THR A 119 2.29 24.70 5.11
CA THR A 119 3.09 25.57 5.98
C THR A 119 4.33 26.05 5.21
N PRO A 120 4.55 27.36 5.02
CA PRO A 120 5.75 27.85 4.36
C PRO A 120 7.03 27.42 5.10
N VAL A 121 8.05 27.02 4.35
CA VAL A 121 9.36 26.71 4.92
C VAL A 121 10.10 28.02 5.23
N THR A 122 10.55 28.19 6.47
CA THR A 122 11.25 29.41 6.91
C THR A 122 12.44 29.74 6.00
N GLY A 123 12.42 30.95 5.42
CA GLY A 123 13.47 31.43 4.52
C GLY A 123 13.44 30.85 3.10
N LYS A 124 12.34 30.17 2.71
CA LYS A 124 12.13 29.58 1.38
C LYS A 124 10.71 29.90 0.88
N ASP A 125 10.61 30.95 0.08
CA ASP A 125 9.32 31.46 -0.43
C ASP A 125 8.68 30.59 -1.54
N ASN A 126 9.32 29.48 -1.90
CA ASN A 126 8.88 28.54 -2.93
C ASN A 126 8.76 27.10 -2.41
N GLN A 127 8.74 26.90 -1.08
CA GLN A 127 8.66 25.59 -0.44
C GLN A 127 7.63 25.56 0.68
N PHE A 128 6.91 24.45 0.76
CA PHE A 128 5.83 24.25 1.72
C PHE A 128 5.92 22.85 2.32
N THR A 129 5.63 22.72 3.62
CA THR A 129 5.49 21.43 4.28
C THR A 129 4.04 21.02 4.42
N VAL A 130 3.82 19.71 4.38
CA VAL A 130 2.53 19.06 4.60
C VAL A 130 2.67 18.07 5.76
N ALA A 131 1.83 18.22 6.78
CA ALA A 131 1.84 17.38 7.96
C ALA A 131 1.08 16.07 7.75
N LEU A 132 1.66 14.96 8.20
CA LEU A 132 1.13 13.62 7.99
C LEU A 132 0.43 13.00 9.22
N THR A 133 0.31 13.77 10.30
CA THR A 133 -0.34 13.33 11.56
C THR A 133 -1.67 12.61 11.31
N ASP A 134 -1.99 11.64 12.16
CA ASP A 134 -3.27 10.91 12.13
C ASP A 134 -3.49 10.00 10.91
N LEU A 135 -2.53 9.93 9.99
CA LEU A 135 -2.50 8.93 8.93
C LEU A 135 -1.82 7.65 9.42
N ALA A 136 -2.40 6.51 9.04
CA ALA A 136 -1.80 5.19 9.27
C ALA A 136 -0.66 4.92 8.28
N LYS A 137 0.17 3.92 8.55
CA LYS A 137 1.16 3.42 7.58
C LYS A 137 0.43 2.84 6.36
N ALA A 138 0.58 3.47 5.21
CA ALA A 138 -0.03 3.08 3.93
C ALA A 138 0.53 3.94 2.79
N SER A 139 0.13 3.64 1.55
CA SER A 139 0.34 4.54 0.41
C SER A 139 -0.81 5.55 0.30
N TYR A 140 -0.46 6.77 -0.11
CA TYR A 140 -1.41 7.88 -0.25
C TYR A 140 -1.08 8.70 -1.49
N GLN A 141 -2.03 9.56 -1.87
CA GLN A 141 -1.84 10.57 -2.90
C GLN A 141 -2.12 11.96 -2.32
N LEU A 142 -1.17 12.88 -2.48
CA LEU A 142 -1.38 14.32 -2.27
C LEU A 142 -2.10 14.87 -3.51
N VAL A 143 -3.32 15.38 -3.31
CA VAL A 143 -4.16 15.96 -4.36
C VAL A 143 -4.27 17.46 -4.13
N ILE A 144 -3.81 18.23 -5.10
CA ILE A 144 -3.79 19.70 -5.07
C ILE A 144 -4.59 20.18 -6.28
N PRO A 145 -5.75 20.83 -6.08
CA PRO A 145 -6.54 21.37 -7.16
C PRO A 145 -5.78 22.40 -8.02
N GLU A 146 -6.28 22.60 -9.24
CA GLU A 146 -5.80 23.71 -10.08
C GLU A 146 -5.99 25.04 -9.35
N GLY A 147 -4.97 25.90 -9.42
CA GLY A 147 -5.05 27.23 -8.84
C GLY A 147 -4.78 27.33 -7.35
N THR A 148 -4.41 26.24 -6.67
CA THR A 148 -3.97 26.31 -5.27
C THR A 148 -2.74 27.21 -5.08
N PHE A 149 -1.82 27.22 -6.04
CA PHE A 149 -0.61 28.03 -5.99
C PHE A 149 -0.56 29.05 -7.12
N HIS A 150 -0.21 30.28 -6.78
CA HIS A 150 -0.06 31.41 -7.69
C HIS A 150 1.37 31.93 -7.67
N TYR A 151 1.85 32.42 -8.82
CA TYR A 151 3.17 33.05 -8.92
C TYR A 151 3.22 34.02 -10.11
N GLU A 152 4.30 34.80 -10.18
CA GLU A 152 4.53 35.74 -11.27
C GLU A 152 5.44 35.14 -12.35
N LYS A 153 5.02 35.21 -13.61
CA LYS A 153 5.83 34.84 -14.78
C LYS A 153 5.71 35.91 -15.86
N ASN A 154 6.82 36.52 -16.24
CA ASN A 154 6.86 37.63 -17.22
C ASN A 154 5.91 38.79 -16.85
N ASN A 155 5.94 39.24 -15.59
CA ASN A 155 5.10 40.31 -15.04
C ASN A 155 3.59 40.05 -15.16
N LYS A 156 3.20 38.77 -15.17
CA LYS A 156 1.81 38.33 -15.15
C LYS A 156 1.63 37.25 -14.10
N GLU A 157 0.54 37.38 -13.36
CA GLU A 157 0.09 36.32 -12.46
C GLU A 157 -0.30 35.09 -13.28
N VAL A 158 0.13 33.93 -12.81
CA VAL A 158 -0.21 32.61 -13.34
C VAL A 158 -0.55 31.69 -12.17
N LYS A 159 -1.37 30.70 -12.46
CA LYS A 159 -1.81 29.71 -11.49
C LYS A 159 -1.32 28.31 -11.88
N THR A 160 -1.00 27.48 -10.90
CA THR A 160 -0.52 26.11 -11.16
C THR A 160 -1.65 25.22 -11.69
N GLN A 161 -1.31 24.27 -12.55
CA GLN A 161 -2.18 23.13 -12.84
C GLN A 161 -2.44 22.27 -11.59
N ALA A 162 -3.44 21.40 -11.66
CA ALA A 162 -3.66 20.41 -10.60
C ALA A 162 -2.45 19.48 -10.46
N ILE A 163 -2.08 19.16 -9.21
CA ILE A 163 -0.98 18.27 -8.86
C ILE A 163 -1.55 17.03 -8.19
N LYS A 164 -1.08 15.86 -8.60
CA LYS A 164 -1.39 14.57 -7.96
C LYS A 164 -0.09 13.80 -7.81
N GLU A 165 0.33 13.60 -6.57
CA GLU A 165 1.59 12.91 -6.29
C GLU A 165 1.46 11.84 -5.23
N SER A 166 2.12 10.71 -5.47
CA SER A 166 2.03 9.55 -4.58
C SER A 166 3.16 9.57 -3.56
N PHE A 167 2.87 9.13 -2.34
CA PHE A 167 3.87 8.91 -1.30
C PHE A 167 3.47 7.74 -0.39
N THR A 168 4.41 7.22 0.39
CA THR A 168 4.15 6.15 1.37
C THR A 168 4.54 6.57 2.77
N ILE A 169 3.68 6.25 3.75
CA ILE A 169 4.02 6.28 5.17
C ILE A 169 4.37 4.87 5.62
N GLY A 170 5.61 4.68 6.07
CA GLY A 170 6.15 3.39 6.46
C GLY A 170 7.20 2.89 5.47
N LYS A 171 8.34 2.49 6.04
CA LYS A 171 9.50 2.02 5.29
C LYS A 171 9.49 0.52 5.02
N GLY A 172 8.72 -0.27 5.77
CA GLY A 172 8.68 -1.71 5.57
C GLY A 172 8.13 -2.10 4.21
N GLY A 173 8.81 -3.04 3.55
CA GLY A 173 8.37 -3.66 2.30
C GLY A 173 7.21 -4.64 2.51
N SER A 174 6.43 -4.86 1.45
CA SER A 174 5.33 -5.85 1.49
C SER A 174 5.84 -7.22 1.03
N PRO A 175 5.54 -8.31 1.75
CA PRO A 175 5.84 -9.67 1.28
C PRO A 175 5.03 -10.09 0.05
N GLU A 176 4.10 -9.26 -0.43
CA GLU A 176 3.30 -9.44 -1.64
C GLU A 176 3.74 -8.54 -2.78
N ASP A 177 4.87 -7.83 -2.63
CA ASP A 177 5.40 -6.99 -3.70
C ASP A 177 5.68 -7.85 -4.95
N PRO A 178 5.08 -7.51 -6.12
CA PRO A 178 5.15 -8.33 -7.32
C PRO A 178 6.57 -8.41 -7.91
N ASN A 179 7.49 -7.57 -7.46
CA ASN A 179 8.88 -7.59 -7.91
C ASN A 179 9.78 -8.53 -7.08
N LEU A 180 9.27 -9.13 -6.00
CA LEU A 180 10.01 -10.14 -5.22
C LEU A 180 10.23 -11.41 -6.06
N LYS A 181 11.44 -11.99 -5.99
CA LYS A 181 11.71 -13.29 -6.62
C LYS A 181 11.21 -14.40 -5.71
N SER A 182 10.20 -15.15 -6.14
CA SER A 182 9.61 -16.26 -5.39
C SER A 182 10.28 -17.60 -5.74
N ASP A 183 11.61 -17.65 -5.65
CA ASP A 183 12.43 -18.78 -6.10
C ASP A 183 13.17 -19.50 -4.97
N TYR A 184 13.10 -19.02 -3.72
CA TYR A 184 13.76 -19.64 -2.57
C TYR A 184 13.19 -21.03 -2.28
N SER A 185 13.80 -22.04 -2.89
CA SER A 185 13.26 -23.41 -2.97
C SER A 185 14.28 -24.48 -2.56
N ILE A 186 15.53 -24.09 -2.33
CA ILE A 186 16.64 -24.98 -1.98
C ILE A 186 17.00 -24.75 -0.51
N TYR A 187 16.53 -25.64 0.34
CA TYR A 187 16.72 -25.63 1.80
C TYR A 187 16.63 -27.07 2.33
N GLN A 188 17.14 -27.28 3.53
CA GLN A 188 16.95 -28.54 4.26
C GLN A 188 15.77 -28.42 5.22
N MET A 189 15.01 -29.50 5.37
CA MET A 189 13.94 -29.60 6.37
C MET A 189 14.29 -30.65 7.41
N LEU A 190 13.93 -30.39 8.66
CA LEU A 190 14.00 -31.34 9.77
C LEU A 190 12.65 -31.32 10.53
N PRO A 191 12.18 -32.45 11.09
CA PRO A 191 12.73 -33.80 10.91
C PRO A 191 12.61 -34.26 9.45
N ASP A 192 13.29 -35.35 9.08
CA ASP A 192 13.04 -35.99 7.79
C ASP A 192 11.58 -36.46 7.73
N ILE A 193 10.89 -36.03 6.68
CA ILE A 193 9.47 -36.27 6.43
C ILE A 193 9.24 -37.34 5.34
N SER A 194 10.28 -38.05 4.92
CA SER A 194 10.19 -39.12 3.92
C SER A 194 9.42 -40.36 4.40
N GLY A 195 9.19 -40.50 5.70
CA GLY A 195 8.44 -41.59 6.32
C GLY A 195 7.44 -41.12 7.38
N PHE A 196 7.02 -42.04 8.26
CA PHE A 196 6.10 -41.71 9.35
C PHE A 196 6.78 -40.86 10.42
N VAL A 197 6.16 -39.72 10.73
CA VAL A 197 6.64 -38.77 11.74
C VAL A 197 5.79 -38.89 13.00
N LYS A 198 6.44 -38.81 14.17
CA LYS A 198 5.74 -38.71 15.45
C LYS A 198 5.19 -37.29 15.59
N ASP A 199 3.95 -37.14 16.04
CA ASP A 199 3.28 -35.84 16.08
C ASP A 199 4.05 -34.75 16.83
N VAL A 200 4.62 -35.06 17.99
CA VAL A 200 5.42 -34.11 18.78
C VAL A 200 6.71 -33.68 18.12
N ALA A 201 7.23 -34.43 17.15
CA ALA A 201 8.43 -34.03 16.40
C ALA A 201 8.17 -32.80 15.53
N LEU A 202 6.90 -32.54 15.18
CA LEU A 202 6.52 -31.35 14.42
C LEU A 202 6.68 -30.05 15.22
N ASN A 203 6.71 -30.10 16.55
CA ASN A 203 7.04 -28.93 17.38
C ASN A 203 8.51 -28.48 17.19
N GLY A 204 9.35 -29.33 16.60
CA GLY A 204 10.74 -29.05 16.26
C GLY A 204 10.97 -28.93 14.75
N PHE A 205 9.93 -28.62 13.97
CA PHE A 205 10.07 -28.50 12.52
C PHE A 205 10.97 -27.31 12.16
N MET A 206 12.05 -27.58 11.44
CA MET A 206 13.06 -26.58 11.08
C MET A 206 13.25 -26.47 9.56
N ILE A 207 13.55 -25.26 9.10
CA ILE A 207 14.08 -24.98 7.77
C ILE A 207 15.51 -24.47 7.94
N LYS A 208 16.45 -25.05 7.21
CA LYS A 208 17.86 -24.69 7.22
C LYS A 208 18.35 -24.20 5.87
N ASN A 209 19.13 -23.13 5.88
CA ASN A 209 19.86 -22.68 4.70
C ASN A 209 21.00 -23.65 4.38
N ILE A 210 21.09 -24.11 3.14
CA ILE A 210 22.16 -25.03 2.70
C ILE A 210 23.19 -24.37 1.77
N GLY A 211 23.30 -23.04 1.84
CA GLY A 211 24.33 -22.25 1.14
C GLY A 211 23.98 -21.79 -0.28
N TYR A 212 22.77 -22.05 -0.78
CA TYR A 212 22.36 -21.59 -2.12
C TYR A 212 21.95 -20.11 -2.15
N TYR A 213 21.34 -19.62 -1.07
CA TYR A 213 20.92 -18.22 -0.91
C TYR A 213 21.70 -17.56 0.22
N ASP A 214 21.86 -16.23 0.14
CA ASP A 214 22.54 -15.43 1.16
C ASP A 214 21.68 -15.25 2.41
N GLY A 215 21.70 -16.25 3.29
CA GLY A 215 21.00 -16.25 4.57
C GLY A 215 19.57 -16.82 4.52
N LEU A 216 18.92 -16.75 5.67
CA LEU A 216 17.56 -17.21 5.88
C LEU A 216 16.90 -16.36 6.98
N VAL A 217 15.89 -15.59 6.59
CA VAL A 217 15.20 -14.63 7.44
C VAL A 217 13.70 -14.92 7.37
N ALA A 218 13.05 -15.05 8.53
CA ALA A 218 11.61 -15.18 8.61
C ALA A 218 10.92 -13.82 8.50
N ASN A 219 9.73 -13.82 7.91
CA ASN A 219 8.74 -12.77 8.08
C ASN A 219 7.82 -13.15 9.25
N PRO A 220 7.98 -12.53 10.44
CA PRO A 220 7.23 -12.93 11.63
C PRO A 220 5.73 -12.62 11.52
N ASP A 221 5.32 -11.71 10.63
CA ASP A 221 3.91 -11.36 10.43
C ASP A 221 3.15 -12.38 9.55
N ARG A 222 3.85 -13.40 9.04
CA ARG A 222 3.25 -14.43 8.18
C ARG A 222 2.91 -15.69 8.96
N GLU A 223 1.62 -16.02 8.95
CA GLU A 223 1.10 -17.27 9.51
C GLU A 223 1.54 -18.49 8.68
N VAL A 224 2.00 -19.52 9.39
CA VAL A 224 2.22 -20.88 8.91
C VAL A 224 1.16 -21.78 9.53
N ARG A 225 0.57 -22.67 8.73
CA ARG A 225 -0.51 -23.55 9.19
C ARG A 225 -0.11 -25.01 9.13
N LEU A 226 -0.45 -25.77 10.16
CA LEU A 226 -0.61 -27.22 10.05
C LEU A 226 -2.07 -27.51 9.71
N ALA A 227 -2.32 -28.23 8.62
CA ALA A 227 -3.65 -28.58 8.15
C ALA A 227 -3.75 -30.08 7.85
N VAL A 228 -4.97 -30.60 7.82
CA VAL A 228 -5.23 -31.94 7.23
C VAL A 228 -5.06 -31.81 5.71
N TYR A 229 -4.29 -32.72 5.10
CA TYR A 229 -3.93 -32.62 3.69
C TYR A 229 -5.15 -32.59 2.76
N ASP A 230 -6.05 -33.57 2.88
CA ASP A 230 -7.16 -33.78 1.94
C ASP A 230 -8.20 -32.66 1.88
N ASN A 231 -8.45 -31.99 3.02
CA ASN A 231 -9.51 -30.99 3.13
C ASN A 231 -9.01 -29.61 3.56
N ASN A 232 -7.69 -29.42 3.69
CA ASN A 232 -7.03 -28.18 4.09
C ASN A 232 -7.59 -27.57 5.40
N LYS A 233 -8.21 -28.37 6.27
CA LYS A 233 -8.71 -27.91 7.55
C LYS A 233 -7.52 -27.60 8.47
N THR A 234 -7.38 -26.34 8.85
CA THR A 234 -6.36 -25.89 9.81
C THR A 234 -6.54 -26.59 11.16
N ILE A 235 -5.45 -27.14 11.66
CA ILE A 235 -5.32 -27.82 12.97
C ILE A 235 -4.54 -26.94 13.95
N ARG A 236 -3.49 -26.28 13.45
CA ARG A 236 -2.67 -25.31 14.18
C ARG A 236 -2.23 -24.17 13.28
N THR A 237 -2.01 -23.04 13.92
CA THR A 237 -1.35 -21.85 13.39
C THR A 237 -0.05 -21.63 14.15
N GLY A 238 0.85 -20.88 13.55
CA GLY A 238 2.14 -20.54 14.09
C GLY A 238 2.91 -19.65 13.12
N HIS A 239 4.20 -19.50 13.36
CA HIS A 239 5.09 -18.66 12.56
C HIS A 239 6.51 -19.21 12.60
N PHE A 240 7.35 -18.75 11.68
CA PHE A 240 8.77 -19.04 11.73
C PHE A 240 9.51 -18.01 12.58
N GLU A 241 10.43 -18.47 13.42
CA GLU A 241 11.35 -17.63 14.17
C GLU A 241 12.79 -18.06 13.90
N SER A 242 13.73 -17.10 13.98
CA SER A 242 15.16 -17.41 13.95
C SER A 242 15.53 -18.32 15.12
N TYR A 243 16.20 -19.42 14.82
CA TYR A 243 16.59 -20.43 15.79
C TYR A 243 18.08 -20.76 15.66
N VAL A 244 18.75 -20.92 16.80
CA VAL A 244 20.14 -21.41 16.84
C VAL A 244 20.08 -22.89 17.19
N ASP A 245 20.28 -23.75 16.19
CA ASP A 245 20.35 -25.19 16.39
C ASP A 245 21.60 -25.55 17.21
N PRO A 246 21.47 -26.16 18.40
CA PRO A 246 22.62 -26.54 19.22
C PRO A 246 23.56 -27.55 18.54
N GLU A 247 23.06 -28.37 17.62
CA GLU A 247 23.86 -29.37 16.91
C GLU A 247 24.62 -28.78 15.72
N ASP A 248 24.17 -27.61 15.23
CA ASP A 248 24.74 -26.90 14.09
C ASP A 248 24.46 -25.39 14.20
N PRO A 249 25.16 -24.70 15.12
CA PRO A 249 24.85 -23.32 15.50
C PRO A 249 25.24 -22.29 14.44
N THR A 250 26.00 -22.69 13.42
CA THR A 250 26.50 -21.80 12.37
C THR A 250 25.54 -21.66 11.20
N THR A 251 24.64 -22.63 11.01
CA THR A 251 23.72 -22.64 9.87
C THR A 251 22.49 -21.80 10.18
N PRO A 252 22.16 -20.78 9.37
CA PRO A 252 20.91 -20.04 9.51
C PRO A 252 19.71 -20.97 9.48
N THR A 253 18.93 -20.95 10.55
CA THR A 253 17.83 -21.90 10.80
C THR A 253 16.58 -21.15 11.25
N LEU A 254 15.43 -21.57 10.72
CA LEU A 254 14.12 -21.15 11.19
C LEU A 254 13.42 -22.31 11.87
N LEU A 255 12.82 -22.05 13.03
CA LEU A 255 11.96 -22.99 13.74
C LEU A 255 10.50 -22.61 13.53
N LEU A 256 9.66 -23.58 13.17
CA LEU A 256 8.21 -23.40 13.18
C LEU A 256 7.72 -23.47 14.63
N VAL A 257 7.26 -22.34 15.15
CA VAL A 257 6.68 -22.24 16.49
C VAL A 257 5.17 -22.22 16.34
N PHE A 258 4.49 -23.25 16.84
CA PHE A 258 3.03 -23.27 16.90
C PHE A 258 2.52 -22.42 18.07
N ASP A 259 1.42 -21.68 17.86
CA ASP A 259 0.74 -20.90 18.90
C ASP A 259 0.32 -21.77 20.09
N THR A 260 0.03 -23.04 19.82
CA THR A 260 -0.21 -24.07 20.83
C THR A 260 0.54 -25.34 20.43
N PRO A 261 1.56 -25.76 21.22
CA PRO A 261 2.31 -26.96 20.94
C PRO A 261 1.43 -28.21 20.80
N ILE A 262 1.86 -29.12 19.94
CA ILE A 262 1.23 -30.41 19.71
C ILE A 262 1.56 -31.32 20.89
N ARG A 263 0.54 -31.96 21.48
CA ARG A 263 0.75 -32.96 22.54
C ARG A 263 0.94 -34.34 21.92
N GLU A 264 1.67 -35.19 22.65
CA GLU A 264 1.89 -36.58 22.22
C GLU A 264 0.57 -37.36 22.09
N GLY A 265 0.38 -38.00 20.95
CA GLY A 265 -0.82 -38.76 20.62
C GLY A 265 -2.02 -37.90 20.22
N GLU A 266 -1.87 -36.58 20.09
CA GLU A 266 -2.96 -35.68 19.71
C GLU A 266 -3.36 -35.86 18.25
N LEU A 267 -2.37 -35.98 17.37
CA LEU A 267 -2.63 -36.18 15.94
C LEU A 267 -2.84 -37.67 15.67
N LYS A 268 -3.92 -37.98 14.96
CA LYS A 268 -4.23 -39.35 14.54
C LYS A 268 -3.38 -39.73 13.33
N ALA A 269 -3.25 -41.03 13.08
CA ALA A 269 -2.60 -41.51 11.88
C ALA A 269 -3.30 -40.95 10.63
N ASN A 270 -2.65 -40.05 9.90
CA ASN A 270 -3.20 -39.38 8.71
C ASN A 270 -2.12 -38.57 7.95
N SER A 271 -2.47 -38.13 6.75
CA SER A 271 -1.71 -37.16 5.98
C SER A 271 -2.05 -35.72 6.40
N TYR A 272 -1.02 -34.96 6.74
CA TYR A 272 -1.08 -33.56 7.13
C TYR A 272 -0.23 -32.70 6.19
N ALA A 273 -0.42 -31.40 6.25
CA ALA A 273 0.35 -30.44 5.48
C ALA A 273 0.81 -29.26 6.34
N ILE A 274 2.09 -28.91 6.25
CA ILE A 274 2.55 -27.57 6.63
C ILE A 274 2.37 -26.66 5.42
N VAL A 275 1.50 -25.66 5.56
CA VAL A 275 1.19 -24.69 4.51
C VAL A 275 1.90 -23.39 4.82
N ILE A 276 2.80 -22.99 3.92
CA ILE A 276 3.63 -21.81 4.03
C ILE A 276 3.25 -20.87 2.87
N LEU A 277 2.87 -19.64 3.19
CA LEU A 277 2.52 -18.65 2.17
C LEU A 277 3.79 -18.12 1.48
N GLN A 278 3.61 -17.53 0.29
CA GLN A 278 4.70 -16.84 -0.38
C GLN A 278 5.21 -15.67 0.50
N GLY A 279 6.54 -15.48 0.53
CA GLY A 279 7.16 -14.40 1.31
C GLY A 279 7.01 -14.59 2.83
N THR A 280 6.91 -15.83 3.30
CA THR A 280 7.00 -16.18 4.73
C THR A 280 8.45 -16.19 5.21
N PHE A 281 9.41 -16.50 4.33
CA PHE A 281 10.84 -16.38 4.59
C PHE A 281 11.60 -16.07 3.30
N GLY A 282 12.85 -15.64 3.45
CA GLY A 282 13.72 -15.31 2.31
C GLY A 282 15.17 -15.12 2.72
N ASP A 283 15.94 -14.52 1.83
CA ASP A 283 17.34 -14.19 2.06
C ASP A 283 17.53 -12.93 2.94
N THR A 284 18.79 -12.54 3.14
CA THR A 284 19.16 -11.36 3.92
C THR A 284 18.62 -10.06 3.31
N ASN A 285 18.54 -9.96 1.98
CA ASN A 285 17.95 -8.80 1.31
C ASN A 285 16.46 -8.70 1.58
N PHE A 286 15.74 -9.82 1.61
CA PHE A 286 14.34 -9.84 2.01
C PHE A 286 14.14 -9.31 3.44
N GLY A 287 15.01 -9.70 4.38
CA GLY A 287 15.00 -9.15 5.74
C GLY A 287 15.16 -7.62 5.77
N LYS A 288 16.15 -7.09 5.04
CA LYS A 288 16.35 -5.63 4.90
C LYS A 288 15.17 -4.94 4.24
N PHE A 289 14.55 -5.57 3.25
CA PHE A 289 13.39 -5.04 2.55
C PHE A 289 12.17 -4.91 3.47
N LEU A 290 11.90 -5.94 4.27
CA LEU A 290 10.82 -5.92 5.26
C LEU A 290 11.02 -4.83 6.31
N GLU A 291 12.25 -4.54 6.71
CA GLU A 291 12.58 -3.47 7.66
C GLU A 291 12.52 -2.07 7.01
N ASP A 292 13.24 -1.88 5.91
CA ASP A 292 13.31 -0.62 5.18
C ASP A 292 13.56 -0.86 3.67
N LYS A 293 12.49 -0.77 2.88
CA LYS A 293 12.46 -0.91 1.42
C LYS A 293 13.26 0.15 0.66
N THR A 294 13.79 1.17 1.34
CA THR A 294 14.69 2.15 0.73
C THR A 294 16.16 1.69 0.73
N THR A 295 16.48 0.65 1.51
CA THR A 295 17.84 0.11 1.64
C THR A 295 18.18 -0.97 0.61
N THR A 296 17.16 -1.57 0.00
CA THR A 296 17.29 -2.64 -1.00
C THR A 296 16.07 -2.67 -1.92
N GLN A 297 16.23 -3.17 -3.14
CA GLN A 297 15.11 -3.30 -4.08
C GLN A 297 14.43 -4.67 -3.92
N ALA A 298 13.11 -4.71 -4.12
CA ALA A 298 12.35 -5.96 -4.09
C ALA A 298 12.89 -7.00 -5.09
N SER A 299 13.36 -6.56 -6.27
CA SER A 299 13.96 -7.42 -7.30
C SER A 299 15.27 -8.09 -6.89
N ASP A 300 15.93 -7.61 -5.84
CA ASP A 300 17.16 -8.18 -5.31
C ASP A 300 16.90 -9.18 -4.17
N CYS A 301 15.64 -9.39 -3.79
CA CYS A 301 15.23 -10.26 -2.71
C CYS A 301 14.79 -11.63 -3.25
N HIS A 302 15.31 -12.70 -2.66
CA HIS A 302 14.86 -14.07 -2.89
C HIS A 302 13.95 -14.53 -1.74
N THR A 303 12.74 -14.97 -2.07
CA THR A 303 11.68 -15.32 -1.12
C THR A 303 11.11 -16.69 -1.45
N ASN A 304 10.53 -17.35 -0.45
CA ASN A 304 9.92 -18.65 -0.66
C ASN A 304 8.65 -18.52 -1.51
N PRO A 305 8.40 -19.44 -2.47
CA PRO A 305 7.10 -19.53 -3.12
C PRO A 305 6.05 -20.02 -2.11
N ARG A 306 4.78 -20.03 -2.51
CA ARG A 306 3.77 -20.78 -1.73
C ARG A 306 4.16 -22.26 -1.70
N MET A 307 4.20 -22.84 -0.51
CA MET A 307 4.61 -24.23 -0.30
C MET A 307 3.55 -25.01 0.48
N THR A 308 3.48 -26.30 0.19
CA THR A 308 2.62 -27.25 0.91
C THR A 308 3.44 -28.51 1.10
N ILE A 309 3.94 -28.68 2.32
CA ILE A 309 4.84 -29.77 2.70
C ILE A 309 3.97 -30.88 3.28
N THR A 310 3.89 -32.02 2.59
CA THR A 310 3.07 -33.16 3.01
C THR A 310 3.82 -33.97 4.06
N ILE A 311 3.12 -34.40 5.11
CA ILE A 311 3.67 -35.12 6.25
C ILE A 311 2.74 -36.26 6.62
N GLU A 312 3.27 -37.48 6.62
CA GLU A 312 2.56 -38.65 7.13
C GLU A 312 2.81 -38.79 8.63
N VAL A 313 1.78 -38.55 9.44
CA VAL A 313 1.84 -38.75 10.88
C VAL A 313 1.29 -40.13 11.20
N ASP A 314 2.05 -40.95 11.94
CA ASP A 314 1.60 -42.20 12.52
C ASP A 314 2.46 -42.49 13.76
N ASN A 315 1.91 -42.21 14.95
CA ASN A 315 2.65 -42.30 16.21
C ASN A 315 3.09 -43.74 16.56
N ASP A 316 2.40 -44.76 16.05
CA ASP A 316 2.74 -46.16 16.30
C ASP A 316 3.89 -46.60 15.39
N LYS A 317 3.87 -46.20 14.11
CA LYS A 317 4.90 -46.56 13.11
C LYS A 317 6.14 -45.67 13.14
N ALA A 318 6.03 -44.43 13.61
CA ALA A 318 7.17 -43.52 13.73
C ALA A 318 8.21 -43.99 14.77
N THR A 319 7.84 -44.93 15.64
CA THR A 319 8.80 -45.58 16.54
C THR A 319 9.46 -46.75 15.81
N GLY A 320 10.79 -46.78 15.73
CA GLY A 320 11.56 -47.89 15.13
C GLY A 320 11.48 -49.22 15.91
N ILE A 321 10.42 -49.43 16.68
CA ILE A 321 10.14 -50.65 17.45
C ILE A 321 9.08 -51.46 16.69
N GLU A 322 9.52 -52.14 15.64
CA GLU A 322 8.68 -53.10 14.93
C GLU A 322 8.72 -54.48 15.63
N HIS A 323 7.66 -55.27 15.46
CA HIS A 323 7.52 -56.65 15.96
C HIS A 323 7.45 -56.88 17.49
N VAL A 324 6.70 -56.04 18.22
CA VAL A 324 6.29 -56.39 19.59
C VAL A 324 5.18 -57.44 19.53
N VAL A 325 5.42 -58.63 20.09
CA VAL A 325 4.40 -59.69 20.14
C VAL A 325 3.88 -59.91 21.55
N ASN A 326 2.57 -60.04 21.69
CA ASN A 326 1.95 -60.63 22.87
C ASN A 326 2.01 -62.16 22.72
N SER A 327 3.08 -62.80 23.19
CA SER A 327 3.15 -64.27 23.23
C SER A 327 2.70 -64.78 24.60
N THR A 328 1.64 -65.59 24.62
CA THR A 328 1.19 -66.39 25.77
C THR A 328 1.87 -67.76 25.85
N GLU A 329 2.87 -68.04 25.02
CA GLU A 329 3.52 -69.35 25.00
C GLU A 329 4.47 -69.55 26.19
N LYS A 330 4.41 -70.77 26.76
CA LYS A 330 4.86 -71.13 28.11
C LYS A 330 6.35 -71.47 28.25
N ASN A 331 7.15 -71.37 27.19
CA ASN A 331 8.57 -71.71 27.22
C ASN A 331 9.41 -70.51 26.84
N ASN A 332 9.76 -69.67 27.83
CA ASN A 332 10.39 -68.38 27.57
C ASN A 332 11.75 -68.29 28.23
N VAL A 333 12.81 -68.23 27.41
CA VAL A 333 14.06 -67.60 27.85
C VAL A 333 13.79 -66.09 27.82
N ILE A 334 13.79 -65.46 28.99
CA ILE A 334 13.47 -64.04 29.16
C ILE A 334 14.76 -63.29 29.46
N TYR A 335 15.00 -62.20 28.75
CA TYR A 335 16.03 -61.22 29.07
C TYR A 335 15.39 -59.88 29.42
N ASP A 336 15.97 -59.14 30.35
CA ASP A 336 15.64 -57.73 30.51
C ASP A 336 16.29 -56.89 29.41
N VAL A 337 15.96 -55.59 29.35
CA VAL A 337 16.56 -54.65 28.38
C VAL A 337 18.08 -54.49 28.53
N GLN A 338 18.68 -54.98 29.62
CA GLN A 338 20.13 -54.98 29.85
C GLN A 338 20.79 -56.30 29.40
N GLY A 339 20.04 -57.22 28.77
CA GLY A 339 20.55 -58.50 28.28
C GLY A 339 20.77 -59.54 29.39
N ARG A 340 20.27 -59.31 30.61
CA ARG A 340 20.37 -60.28 31.70
C ARG A 340 19.23 -61.28 31.63
N LYS A 341 19.55 -62.57 31.70
CA LYS A 341 18.54 -63.63 31.75
C LYS A 341 17.77 -63.55 33.08
N VAL A 342 16.45 -63.40 33.01
CA VAL A 342 15.56 -63.33 34.18
C VAL A 342 14.64 -64.56 34.22
N LYS A 343 14.34 -65.06 35.42
CA LYS A 343 13.44 -66.21 35.60
C LYS A 343 11.97 -65.86 35.35
N GLN A 344 11.60 -64.61 35.58
CA GLN A 344 10.23 -64.11 35.44
C GLN A 344 10.23 -62.58 35.32
N MET A 345 9.23 -62.04 34.64
CA MET A 345 9.03 -60.60 34.47
C MET A 345 8.36 -60.04 35.73
N ASN A 346 9.13 -59.61 36.74
CA ASN A 346 8.56 -59.19 38.04
C ASN A 346 8.09 -57.73 38.09
N ARG A 347 8.49 -56.91 37.12
CA ARG A 347 8.19 -55.48 37.08
C ARG A 347 7.56 -55.13 35.74
N SER A 348 6.74 -54.09 35.72
CA SER A 348 6.30 -53.48 34.47
C SER A 348 7.52 -52.98 33.70
N GLY A 349 7.57 -53.22 32.39
CA GLY A 349 8.72 -52.88 31.57
C GLY A 349 8.83 -53.72 30.29
N ILE A 350 9.89 -53.45 29.52
CA ILE A 350 10.20 -54.14 28.26
C ILE A 350 11.11 -55.34 28.55
N TYR A 351 10.85 -56.46 27.90
CA TYR A 351 11.63 -57.70 27.98
C TYR A 351 11.87 -58.27 26.58
N ILE A 352 12.90 -59.10 26.43
CA ILE A 352 13.12 -59.92 25.24
C ILE A 352 12.75 -61.36 25.59
N VAL A 353 11.69 -61.85 24.96
CA VAL A 353 11.14 -63.19 25.17
C VAL A 353 11.29 -63.97 23.87
N ASN A 354 12.08 -65.05 23.90
CA ASN A 354 12.37 -65.88 22.71
C ASN A 354 12.80 -65.05 21.49
N GLY A 355 13.68 -64.07 21.71
CA GLY A 355 14.21 -63.19 20.67
C GLY A 355 13.26 -62.09 20.20
N LYS A 356 12.05 -61.97 20.77
CA LYS A 356 11.07 -60.93 20.42
C LYS A 356 10.86 -59.96 21.58
N LYS A 357 10.62 -58.69 21.27
CA LYS A 357 10.34 -57.65 22.28
C LYS A 357 8.93 -57.86 22.85
N PHE A 358 8.80 -57.76 24.16
CA PHE A 358 7.56 -57.96 24.93
C PHE A 358 7.40 -56.84 25.95
N VAL A 359 6.18 -56.32 26.12
CA VAL A 359 5.87 -55.30 27.12
C VAL A 359 5.03 -55.94 28.22
N LYS A 360 5.56 -56.01 29.44
CA LYS A 360 4.77 -56.33 30.63
C LYS A 360 4.19 -55.02 31.17
N LYS A 361 2.86 -54.91 31.15
CA LYS A 361 2.13 -53.84 31.84
C LYS A 361 2.16 -54.05 33.34
#